data_AF-X0BVN4-F1
#
_entry.id   AF-X0BVN4-F1
#
_cell.length_a   1.000
_cell.length_b   1.000
_cell.length_c   1.000
_cell.angle_alpha   90.00
_cell.angle_beta   90.00
_cell.angle_gamma   90.00
#
_symmetry.space_group_name_H-M   'P 1'
#
loop_
_entity.id
_entity.type
_entity.pdbx_description
1 polymer ?
#
loop_
_entity_poly.entity_id
_entity_poly.type
_entity_poly.pdbx_seq_one_letter_code
_entity_poly.pdbx_strand_id
1 'polypeptide(L)'
;MTRTIQTMYIVFRYLLHSTKTPVQVWPDLREAHDATCNKGISRKELADKFPNLDFSACPEKWDFPTHTPDDATVRAERVRRRLKDVARTGGYKNIMLVTHRGIAAFLVQGDRFSVCEHRSYRFATNEEVDKARHGVNVDTGLEQDFGPTVLIPAEKPKTR
;
A
#
# COMPACT_ATOMS: atom_id res chain seq x y z
N MET A 1 7.81 -1.65 7.97
CA MET A 1 6.82 -2.74 8.07
C MET A 1 6.34 -3.00 9.50
N THR A 2 7.20 -3.15 10.52
CA THR A 2 6.74 -3.38 11.91
C THR A 2 5.75 -2.32 12.40
N ARG A 3 6.06 -1.03 12.18
CA ARG A 3 5.16 0.09 12.51
C ARG A 3 3.78 -0.05 11.83
N THR A 4 3.76 -0.46 10.57
CA THR A 4 2.52 -0.68 9.79
C THR A 4 1.67 -1.81 10.37
N ILE A 5 2.31 -2.91 10.74
CA ILE A 5 1.63 -4.06 11.37
C ILE A 5 1.08 -3.67 12.74
N GLN A 6 1.85 -2.91 13.53
CA GLN A 6 1.39 -2.38 14.81
C GLN A 6 0.20 -1.43 14.64
N THR A 7 0.24 -0.51 13.67
CA THR A 7 -0.91 0.36 13.34
C THR A 7 -2.13 -0.47 12.99
N MET A 8 -1.99 -1.51 12.16
CA MET A 8 -3.10 -2.41 11.83
C MET A 8 -3.69 -3.06 13.09
N TYR A 9 -2.85 -3.62 13.97
CA TYR A 9 -3.32 -4.23 15.22
C TYR A 9 -4.04 -3.24 16.14
N ILE A 10 -3.58 -1.99 16.21
CA ILE A 10 -4.18 -0.96 17.06
C ILE A 10 -5.53 -0.51 16.47
N VAL A 11 -5.56 -0.12 15.20
CA VAL A 11 -6.73 0.49 14.56
C VAL A 11 -7.83 -0.53 14.29
N PHE A 12 -7.46 -1.74 13.89
CA PHE A 12 -8.40 -2.78 13.48
C PHE A 12 -8.52 -3.93 14.48
N ARG A 13 -8.09 -3.72 15.74
CA ARG A 13 -8.09 -4.75 16.79
C ARG A 13 -9.40 -5.56 16.85
N TYR A 14 -10.54 -4.87 16.75
CA TYR A 14 -11.86 -5.48 16.82
C TYR A 14 -12.19 -6.40 15.64
N LEU A 15 -11.63 -6.13 14.45
CA LEU A 15 -11.79 -6.98 13.26
C LEU A 15 -10.85 -8.17 13.29
N LEU A 16 -9.66 -8.02 13.88
CA LEU A 16 -8.63 -9.06 13.88
C LEU A 16 -8.93 -10.24 14.82
N HIS A 17 -9.92 -10.12 15.71
CA HIS A 17 -10.44 -11.26 16.46
C HIS A 17 -11.40 -12.15 15.64
N SER A 18 -11.81 -11.71 14.44
CA SER A 18 -12.71 -12.44 13.56
C SER A 18 -11.94 -13.19 12.49
N THR A 19 -12.27 -14.46 12.27
CA THR A 19 -11.74 -15.25 11.14
C THR A 19 -12.24 -14.76 9.77
N LYS A 20 -13.21 -13.84 9.75
CA LYS A 20 -13.80 -13.27 8.53
C LYS A 20 -12.97 -12.13 7.91
N THR A 21 -11.88 -11.71 8.57
CA THR A 21 -11.01 -10.62 8.10
C THR A 21 -9.60 -11.14 7.92
N PRO A 22 -9.29 -11.80 6.78
CA PRO A 22 -7.96 -12.32 6.53
C PRO A 22 -6.95 -11.18 6.38
N VAL A 23 -5.77 -11.36 6.97
CA VAL A 23 -4.65 -10.42 6.88
C VAL A 23 -3.61 -10.99 5.92
N GLN A 24 -3.09 -10.16 5.01
CA GLN A 24 -1.98 -10.52 4.14
C GLN A 24 -0.83 -9.52 4.32
N VAL A 25 0.40 -10.02 4.42
CA VAL A 25 1.59 -9.19 4.53
C VAL A 25 2.31 -9.14 3.19
N TRP A 26 2.45 -7.94 2.61
CA TRP A 26 3.10 -7.76 1.32
C TRP A 26 4.37 -6.93 1.48
N PRO A 27 5.57 -7.46 1.15
CA PRO A 27 6.82 -6.69 1.25
C PRO A 27 6.84 -5.49 0.30
N ASP A 28 6.03 -5.49 -0.75
CA ASP A 28 5.92 -4.37 -1.67
C ASP A 28 5.19 -3.14 -1.09
N LEU A 29 4.53 -3.27 0.06
CA LEU A 29 3.95 -2.15 0.82
C LEU A 29 4.96 -1.49 1.78
N ARG A 30 6.22 -1.92 1.78
CA ARG A 30 7.27 -1.23 2.55
C ARG A 30 7.44 0.21 2.05
N GLU A 31 8.01 1.04 2.92
CA GLU A 31 8.26 2.46 2.65
C GLU A 31 9.05 2.68 1.35
N ALA A 32 8.82 3.82 0.71
CA ALA A 32 9.49 4.28 -0.51
C ALA A 32 10.37 5.50 -0.21
N HIS A 33 11.10 5.45 0.91
CA HIS A 33 12.04 6.47 1.38
C HIS A 33 13.19 5.76 2.12
N ASP A 34 14.42 6.21 1.93
CA ASP A 34 15.63 5.53 2.44
C ASP A 34 16.16 6.04 3.79
N ALA A 35 15.34 6.76 4.54
CA ALA A 35 15.73 7.16 5.90
C ALA A 35 16.08 5.91 6.72
N THR A 36 17.14 5.99 7.56
CA THR A 36 17.62 4.85 8.36
C THR A 36 16.52 4.20 9.21
N CYS A 37 15.54 4.99 9.66
CA CYS A 37 14.37 4.53 10.41
C CYS A 37 13.37 3.68 9.59
N ASN A 38 13.60 3.50 8.29
CA ASN A 38 12.78 2.68 7.38
C ASN A 38 13.40 1.31 7.10
N LYS A 39 14.59 1.02 7.65
CA LYS A 39 15.17 -0.31 7.63
C LYS A 39 14.34 -1.24 8.53
N GLY A 40 14.02 -2.41 8.00
CA GLY A 40 13.25 -3.43 8.70
C GLY A 40 14.13 -4.48 9.36
N ILE A 41 13.49 -5.53 9.83
CA ILE A 41 14.10 -6.70 10.47
C ILE A 41 13.92 -7.93 9.57
N SER A 42 14.58 -9.03 9.90
CA SER A 42 14.49 -10.28 9.13
C SER A 42 13.08 -10.89 9.16
N ARG A 43 12.78 -11.78 8.21
CA ARG A 43 11.53 -12.56 8.21
C ARG A 43 11.35 -13.35 9.50
N LYS A 44 12.43 -13.94 10.03
CA LYS A 44 12.39 -14.69 11.28
C LYS A 44 11.96 -13.79 12.44
N GLU A 45 12.59 -12.62 12.60
CA GLU A 45 12.21 -11.69 13.66
C GLU A 45 10.79 -11.12 13.50
N LEU A 46 10.30 -10.96 12.27
CA LEU A 46 8.90 -10.61 12.01
C LEU A 46 7.94 -11.72 12.47
N ALA A 47 8.24 -12.98 12.13
CA ALA A 47 7.44 -14.13 12.55
C ALA A 47 7.45 -14.30 14.08
N ASP A 48 8.60 -14.13 14.72
CA ASP A 48 8.72 -14.19 16.19
C ASP A 48 7.89 -13.09 16.88
N LYS A 49 7.84 -11.87 16.31
CA LYS A 49 7.06 -10.74 16.85
C LYS A 49 5.56 -10.84 16.55
N PHE A 50 5.18 -11.44 15.43
CA PHE A 50 3.79 -11.50 14.97
C PHE A 50 3.44 -12.93 14.50
N PRO A 51 3.41 -13.92 15.42
CA PRO A 51 3.34 -15.34 15.07
C PRO A 51 2.06 -15.75 14.32
N ASN A 52 1.02 -14.93 14.37
CA ASN A 52 -0.27 -15.19 13.73
C ASN A 52 -0.35 -14.68 12.28
N LEU A 53 0.73 -14.10 11.74
CA LEU A 53 0.77 -13.57 10.37
C LEU A 53 1.67 -14.41 9.47
N ASP A 54 1.28 -14.55 8.21
CA ASP A 54 2.12 -15.18 7.19
C ASP A 54 3.11 -14.18 6.60
N PHE A 55 4.40 -14.49 6.75
CA PHE A 55 5.52 -13.73 6.19
C PHE A 55 6.27 -14.47 5.08
N SER A 56 5.70 -15.55 4.54
CA SER A 56 6.30 -16.36 3.46
C SER A 56 6.77 -15.54 2.27
N ALA A 57 6.04 -14.48 1.93
CA ALA A 57 6.36 -13.55 0.84
C ALA A 57 7.51 -12.57 1.17
N CYS A 58 7.89 -12.40 2.44
CA CYS A 58 8.98 -11.52 2.83
C CYS A 58 10.35 -12.17 2.54
N PRO A 59 11.37 -11.40 2.14
CA PRO A 59 12.73 -11.90 2.01
C PRO A 59 13.28 -12.34 3.37
N GLU A 60 14.21 -13.28 3.39
CA GLU A 60 14.81 -13.79 4.62
C GLU A 60 15.48 -12.68 5.43
N LYS A 61 16.20 -11.80 4.72
CA LYS A 61 16.90 -10.64 5.27
C LYS A 61 16.28 -9.36 4.73
N TRP A 62 16.52 -8.25 5.41
CA TRP A 62 16.16 -6.92 4.91
C TRP A 62 17.27 -6.40 3.99
N ASP A 63 17.30 -6.89 2.76
CA ASP A 63 18.35 -6.63 1.77
C ASP A 63 17.81 -6.02 0.46
N PHE A 64 16.76 -5.21 0.59
CA PHE A 64 16.21 -4.49 -0.56
C PHE A 64 17.23 -3.49 -1.15
N PRO A 65 17.22 -3.30 -2.48
CA PRO A 65 18.04 -2.28 -3.12
C PRO A 65 17.65 -0.88 -2.64
N THR A 66 18.57 0.06 -2.81
CA THR A 66 18.34 1.49 -2.60
C THR A 66 17.09 1.94 -3.34
N HIS A 67 16.27 2.76 -2.70
CA HIS A 67 15.05 3.25 -3.29
C HIS A 67 15.33 4.18 -4.47
N THR A 68 14.58 3.96 -5.55
CA THR A 68 14.45 4.91 -6.67
C THR A 68 12.96 5.20 -6.94
N PRO A 69 12.62 6.39 -7.47
CA PRO A 69 11.25 6.68 -7.91
C PRO A 69 10.70 5.69 -8.95
N ASP A 70 11.55 5.23 -9.87
CA ASP A 70 11.18 4.26 -10.90
C ASP A 70 10.80 2.91 -10.29
N ASP A 71 11.64 2.38 -9.40
CA ASP A 71 11.35 1.13 -8.70
C ASP A 71 10.09 1.23 -7.85
N ALA A 72 9.86 2.37 -7.20
CA ALA A 72 8.64 2.60 -6.43
C ALA A 72 7.39 2.69 -7.31
N THR A 73 7.49 3.26 -8.51
CA THR A 73 6.41 3.30 -9.51
C THR A 73 6.04 1.90 -9.97
N VAL A 74 7.04 1.09 -10.36
CA VAL A 74 6.82 -0.31 -10.76
C VAL A 74 6.24 -1.14 -9.62
N ARG A 75 6.74 -0.93 -8.39
CA ARG A 75 6.24 -1.62 -7.19
C ARG A 75 4.80 -1.24 -6.86
N ALA A 76 4.44 0.04 -6.95
CA ALA A 76 3.08 0.49 -6.74
C ALA A 76 2.11 -0.14 -7.76
N GLU A 77 2.55 -0.31 -9.00
CA GLU A 77 1.76 -1.01 -10.02
C GLU A 77 1.56 -2.49 -9.68
N ARG A 78 2.59 -3.20 -9.21
CA ARG A 78 2.45 -4.58 -8.74
C ARG A 78 1.43 -4.69 -7.59
N VAL A 79 1.48 -3.75 -6.65
CA VAL A 79 0.53 -3.68 -5.53
C VAL A 79 -0.89 -3.47 -6.04
N ARG A 80 -1.13 -2.49 -6.93
CA ARG A 80 -2.46 -2.22 -7.48
C ARG A 80 -3.01 -3.39 -8.29
N ARG A 81 -2.19 -4.05 -9.12
CA ARG A 81 -2.58 -5.28 -9.84
C ARG A 81 -3.01 -6.38 -8.87
N ARG A 82 -2.18 -6.65 -7.85
CA ARG A 82 -2.52 -7.65 -6.82
C ARG A 82 -3.80 -7.27 -6.07
N LEU A 83 -4.00 -6.00 -5.73
CA LEU A 83 -5.25 -5.53 -5.12
C LEU A 83 -6.46 -5.75 -6.03
N LYS A 84 -6.33 -5.49 -7.34
CA LYS A 84 -7.40 -5.70 -8.33
C LYS A 84 -7.78 -7.17 -8.41
N ASP A 85 -6.79 -8.06 -8.39
CA ASP A 85 -7.04 -9.51 -8.36
C ASP A 85 -7.70 -9.95 -7.07
N VAL A 86 -7.22 -9.50 -5.91
CA VAL A 86 -7.82 -9.79 -4.59
C VAL A 86 -9.26 -9.30 -4.52
N ALA A 87 -9.55 -8.10 -5.03
CA ALA A 87 -10.90 -7.54 -5.07
C ALA A 87 -11.83 -8.37 -5.96
N ARG A 88 -11.33 -8.89 -7.09
CA ARG A 88 -12.10 -9.69 -8.03
C ARG A 88 -12.36 -11.12 -7.54
N THR A 89 -11.36 -11.77 -6.95
CA THR A 89 -11.42 -13.21 -6.63
C THR A 89 -11.83 -13.48 -5.19
N GLY A 90 -11.58 -12.54 -4.28
CA GLY A 90 -11.70 -12.79 -2.85
C GLY A 90 -13.10 -12.59 -2.27
N GLY A 91 -14.06 -12.06 -3.03
CA GLY A 91 -15.41 -11.80 -2.55
C GLY A 91 -15.48 -10.79 -1.39
N TYR A 92 -14.44 -9.97 -1.22
CA TYR A 92 -14.35 -9.00 -0.13
C TYR A 92 -15.23 -7.78 -0.42
N LYS A 93 -16.05 -7.38 0.57
CA LYS A 93 -16.83 -6.13 0.46
C LYS A 93 -15.93 -4.89 0.46
N ASN A 94 -14.89 -4.89 1.29
CA ASN A 94 -13.94 -3.80 1.44
C ASN A 94 -12.54 -4.39 1.69
N ILE A 95 -11.51 -3.69 1.21
CA ILE A 95 -10.09 -4.01 1.47
C ILE A 95 -9.46 -2.80 2.15
N MET A 96 -8.86 -3.02 3.32
CA MET A 96 -8.07 -2.00 4.01
C MET A 96 -6.60 -2.17 3.70
N LEU A 97 -6.00 -1.16 3.08
CA LEU A 97 -4.56 -1.13 2.80
C LEU A 97 -3.84 -0.28 3.85
N VAL A 98 -3.14 -0.93 4.77
CA VAL A 98 -2.32 -0.24 5.77
C VAL A 98 -0.90 -0.17 5.25
N THR A 99 -0.39 1.05 5.04
CA THR A 99 0.92 1.25 4.40
C THR A 99 1.58 2.54 4.88
N HIS A 100 2.71 2.88 4.26
CA HIS A 100 3.49 4.08 4.56
C HIS A 100 3.18 5.23 3.60
N ARG A 101 3.46 6.46 4.03
CA ARG A 101 3.23 7.68 3.25
C ARG A 101 3.97 7.67 1.91
N GLY A 102 5.24 7.26 1.89
CA GLY A 102 6.04 7.31 0.67
C GLY A 102 5.49 6.39 -0.40
N ILE A 103 5.22 5.12 -0.09
CA ILE A 103 4.63 4.23 -1.10
C ILE A 103 3.19 4.64 -1.46
N ALA A 104 2.41 5.23 -0.54
CA ALA A 104 1.09 5.75 -0.85
C ALA A 104 1.12 6.84 -1.94
N ALA A 105 2.15 7.69 -1.96
CA ALA A 105 2.34 8.71 -3.00
C ALA A 105 2.53 8.13 -4.42
N PHE A 106 3.03 6.89 -4.53
CA PHE A 106 3.13 6.17 -5.80
C PHE A 106 1.87 5.35 -6.11
N LEU A 107 1.06 5.02 -5.10
CA LEU A 107 -0.15 4.22 -5.25
C LEU A 107 -1.31 5.02 -5.83
N VAL A 108 -1.49 6.26 -5.39
CA VAL A 108 -2.64 7.11 -5.71
C VAL A 108 -2.23 8.55 -5.97
N GLN A 109 -3.00 9.24 -6.80
CA GLN A 109 -2.83 10.68 -7.00
C GLN A 109 -3.47 11.50 -5.87
N GLY A 110 -3.00 12.74 -5.74
CA GLY A 110 -3.54 13.75 -4.82
C GLY A 110 -2.59 14.11 -3.68
N ASP A 111 -3.14 14.73 -2.65
CA ASP A 111 -2.37 15.29 -1.54
C ASP A 111 -1.73 14.22 -0.67
N ARG A 112 -0.65 14.60 0.03
CA ARG A 112 0.01 13.76 1.04
C ARG A 112 -0.98 13.31 2.11
N PHE A 113 -0.84 12.06 2.52
CA PHE A 113 -1.56 11.52 3.68
C PHE A 113 -0.91 12.01 4.97
N SER A 114 -1.75 12.46 5.90
CA SER A 114 -1.41 12.67 7.30
C SER A 114 -1.29 11.33 8.03
N VAL A 115 -0.66 11.33 9.21
CA VAL A 115 -0.51 10.12 10.03
C VAL A 115 -1.90 9.58 10.41
N CYS A 116 -2.13 8.29 10.16
CA CYS A 116 -3.41 7.60 10.38
C CYS A 116 -4.61 8.18 9.61
N GLU A 117 -4.37 9.01 8.59
CA GLU A 117 -5.42 9.40 7.65
C GLU A 117 -5.87 8.19 6.82
N HIS A 118 -7.17 8.10 6.55
CA HIS A 118 -7.74 7.12 5.63
C HIS A 118 -8.51 7.83 4.52
N ARG A 119 -8.44 7.26 3.32
CA ARG A 119 -9.19 7.70 2.15
C ARG A 119 -9.68 6.46 1.40
N SER A 120 -10.82 6.61 0.74
CA SER A 120 -11.46 5.53 -0.01
C SER A 120 -11.23 5.70 -1.51
N TYR A 121 -10.85 4.61 -2.17
CA TYR A 121 -10.55 4.58 -3.60
C TYR A 121 -11.26 3.43 -4.29
N ARG A 122 -11.44 3.56 -5.59
CA ARG A 122 -11.87 2.50 -6.49
C ARG A 122 -10.93 2.42 -7.69
N PHE A 123 -10.90 1.28 -8.35
CA PHE A 123 -10.23 1.19 -9.65
C PHE A 123 -10.97 2.04 -10.68
N ALA A 124 -10.21 2.75 -11.51
CA ALA A 124 -10.75 3.42 -12.68
C ALA A 124 -11.39 2.40 -13.65
N THR A 125 -12.46 2.80 -14.33
CA THR A 125 -12.97 2.05 -15.49
C THR A 125 -12.01 2.18 -16.67
N ASN A 126 -12.17 1.35 -17.70
CA ASN A 126 -11.31 1.41 -18.88
C ASN A 126 -11.33 2.80 -19.55
N GLU A 127 -12.48 3.48 -19.54
CA GLU A 127 -12.67 4.82 -20.11
C GLU A 127 -12.05 5.93 -19.25
N GLU A 128 -11.89 5.69 -17.95
CA GLU A 128 -11.31 6.64 -16.99
C GLU A 128 -9.77 6.55 -16.95
N VAL A 129 -9.19 5.37 -17.24
CA VAL A 129 -7.74 5.13 -17.15
C VAL A 129 -6.93 6.14 -17.97
N ASP A 130 -7.32 6.40 -19.22
CA ASP A 130 -6.54 7.29 -20.10
C ASP A 130 -6.46 8.73 -19.57
N LYS A 131 -7.50 9.16 -18.85
CA LYS A 131 -7.58 10.50 -18.24
C LYS A 131 -6.89 10.57 -16.89
N ALA A 132 -6.85 9.45 -16.17
CA ALA A 132 -6.43 9.41 -14.77
C ALA A 132 -5.04 8.82 -14.55
N ARG A 133 -4.44 8.11 -15.51
CA ARG A 133 -3.17 7.39 -15.25
C ARG A 133 -1.95 8.31 -15.13
N HIS A 134 -1.93 9.45 -15.81
CA HIS A 134 -0.81 10.40 -15.74
C HIS A 134 -1.12 11.51 -14.75
N GLY A 135 -0.14 11.87 -13.91
CA GLY A 135 -0.28 12.95 -12.94
C GLY A 135 1.06 13.31 -12.31
N VAL A 136 1.05 14.17 -11.30
CA VAL A 136 2.25 14.57 -10.57
C VAL A 136 2.33 13.80 -9.25
N ASN A 137 3.47 13.17 -8.97
CA ASN A 137 3.72 12.55 -7.68
C ASN A 137 3.96 13.61 -6.61
N VAL A 138 3.18 13.58 -5.53
CA VAL A 138 3.19 14.61 -4.48
C VAL A 138 4.47 14.63 -3.61
N ASP A 139 5.24 13.55 -3.60
CA ASP A 139 6.49 13.45 -2.85
C ASP A 139 7.69 13.86 -3.71
N THR A 140 7.75 13.45 -4.97
CA THR A 140 8.89 13.78 -5.87
C THR A 140 8.70 15.09 -6.64
N GLY A 141 7.47 15.53 -6.85
CA GLY A 141 7.13 16.68 -7.70
C GLY A 141 7.27 16.40 -9.20
N LEU A 142 7.52 15.15 -9.60
CA LEU A 142 7.73 14.74 -10.99
C LEU A 142 6.45 14.18 -11.59
N GLU A 143 6.35 14.24 -12.93
CA GLU A 143 5.34 13.49 -13.66
C GLU A 143 5.51 11.99 -13.43
N GLN A 144 4.40 11.29 -13.25
CA GLN A 144 4.35 9.86 -13.00
C GLN A 144 3.17 9.23 -13.75
N ASP A 145 3.43 8.08 -14.35
CA ASP A 145 2.39 7.16 -14.80
C ASP A 145 1.99 6.22 -13.65
N PHE A 146 0.79 6.40 -13.11
CA PHE A 146 0.15 5.54 -12.10
C PHE A 146 -0.39 4.24 -12.70
N GLY A 147 -0.17 4.01 -13.99
CA GLY A 147 -0.40 2.73 -14.66
C GLY A 147 -1.87 2.41 -14.96
N PRO A 148 -2.13 1.31 -15.67
CA PRO A 148 -3.47 0.92 -16.10
C PRO A 148 -4.37 0.45 -14.96
N THR A 149 -3.82 0.25 -13.76
CA THR A 149 -4.58 -0.11 -12.56
C THR A 149 -4.80 1.07 -11.63
N VAL A 150 -4.73 2.30 -12.16
CA VAL A 150 -4.88 3.54 -11.39
C VAL A 150 -6.14 3.52 -10.51
N LEU A 151 -5.93 3.98 -9.27
CA LEU A 151 -6.96 4.15 -8.27
C LEU A 151 -7.42 5.61 -8.27
N ILE A 152 -8.72 5.81 -8.28
CA ILE A 152 -9.34 7.14 -8.19
C ILE A 152 -10.23 7.23 -6.95
N PRO A 153 -10.41 8.43 -6.37
CA PRO A 153 -11.25 8.60 -5.18
C PRO A 153 -12.65 7.99 -5.37
N ALA A 154 -13.11 7.22 -4.37
CA ALA A 154 -14.42 6.58 -4.42
C ALA A 154 -15.56 7.59 -4.25
N GLU A 155 -15.32 8.66 -3.49
CA GLU A 155 -16.22 9.80 -3.35
C GLU A 155 -15.55 11.03 -3.98
N LYS A 156 -16.37 11.94 -4.53
CA LYS A 156 -15.84 13.25 -4.96
C LYS A 156 -15.21 13.95 -3.75
N PRO A 157 -14.02 14.56 -3.89
CA PRO A 157 -13.43 15.32 -2.80
C PRO A 157 -14.44 16.34 -2.31
N LYS A 158 -14.75 16.34 -1.01
CA LYS A 158 -15.51 17.44 -0.42
C LYS A 158 -14.64 18.68 -0.59
N THR A 159 -15.07 19.63 -1.42
CA THR A 159 -14.48 20.96 -1.50
C THR A 159 -14.43 21.51 -0.07
N ARG A 160 -13.22 21.75 0.42
CA ARG A 160 -12.99 22.45 1.68
C ARG A 160 -13.31 23.93 1.52
#